data_AF-A0A5M6C644-F1
#
_entry.id   AF-A0A5M6C644-F1
#
_cell.length_a   1.000
_cell.length_b   1.000
_cell.length_c   1.000
_cell.angle_alpha   90.00
_cell.angle_beta   90.00
_cell.angle_gamma   90.00
#
_symmetry.space_group_name_H-M   'P 1'
#
loop_
_entity.id
_entity.type
_entity.pdbx_description
1 polymer ?
#
loop_
_entity_poly.entity_id
_entity_poly.type
_entity_poly.pdbx_seq_one_letter_code
_entity_poly.pdbx_strand_id
1 'polypeptide(L)'
;MSLPPTSTLPTAFKLVHTILSANPSTAFTTRELVREGIALYASSSSAEATSSTSSANASTSTNAESKKVKGKNVKERNSPGVNVVPEGHPFVSTSFLKHRVLPILQSQDLIRKSVHHTSPITSTSSSSTQSPPVKSKPSFRWTLVSSPTTPSNLTTPAWSLPEHWNRLLSGETPGRLHAELTANKSSRKSEEKERAFDSGKLRRNEREIWGWEGREEGLTTRLERLHLNKRRGGKRPEKERRRRDQFGLLAGFEEGVNDRATV
;
A
#
# COMPACT_ATOMS: atom_id res chain seq x y z
N MET A 1 -11.07 -13.18 -7.94
CA MET A 1 -10.56 -14.24 -7.04
C MET A 1 -10.77 -13.75 -5.61
N SER A 2 -11.74 -14.32 -4.90
CA SER A 2 -12.03 -14.06 -3.48
C SER A 2 -11.03 -14.81 -2.58
N LEU A 3 -10.88 -14.38 -1.33
CA LEU A 3 -10.09 -15.12 -0.34
C LEU A 3 -10.73 -16.50 -0.09
N PRO A 4 -9.95 -17.53 0.27
CA PRO A 4 -10.51 -18.80 0.70
C PRO A 4 -11.40 -18.58 1.94
N PRO A 5 -12.53 -19.31 2.07
CA PRO A 5 -13.50 -19.12 3.16
C PRO A 5 -12.92 -19.40 4.56
N THR A 6 -11.73 -20.00 4.64
CA THR A 6 -10.99 -20.30 5.88
C THR A 6 -10.00 -19.20 6.28
N SER A 7 -9.95 -18.08 5.55
CA SER A 7 -9.00 -17.00 5.85
C SER A 7 -9.39 -16.26 7.13
N THR A 8 -8.49 -16.23 8.11
CA THR A 8 -8.62 -15.40 9.33
C THR A 8 -8.27 -13.93 9.09
N LEU A 9 -7.93 -13.53 7.85
CA LEU A 9 -7.50 -12.17 7.52
C LEU A 9 -8.61 -11.13 7.70
N PRO A 10 -9.85 -11.32 7.20
CA PRO A 10 -10.90 -10.30 7.34
C PRO A 10 -11.25 -10.04 8.81
N THR A 11 -11.28 -11.09 9.63
CA THR A 11 -11.54 -10.98 11.07
C THR A 11 -10.37 -10.31 11.81
N ALA A 12 -9.13 -10.60 11.42
CA ALA A 12 -7.96 -9.89 11.94
C ALA A 12 -7.95 -8.40 11.55
N PHE A 13 -8.31 -8.06 10.31
CA PHE A 13 -8.45 -6.67 9.87
C PHE A 13 -9.54 -5.94 10.65
N LYS A 14 -10.68 -6.60 10.90
CA LYS A 14 -11.77 -6.07 11.72
C LYS A 14 -11.29 -5.70 13.12
N LEU A 15 -10.57 -6.61 13.79
CA LEU A 15 -10.05 -6.34 15.14
C LEU A 15 -9.06 -5.17 15.16
N VAL A 16 -8.12 -5.12 14.20
CA VAL A 16 -7.17 -3.99 14.13
C VAL A 16 -7.92 -2.68 13.89
N HIS A 17 -8.89 -2.67 12.98
CA HIS A 17 -9.70 -1.49 12.71
C HIS A 17 -10.46 -1.04 13.95
N THR A 18 -11.14 -1.94 14.67
CA THR A 18 -11.90 -1.59 15.88
C THR A 18 -11.02 -1.03 17.00
N ILE A 19 -9.83 -1.60 17.22
CA ILE A 19 -8.93 -1.12 18.27
C ILE A 19 -8.43 0.29 17.95
N LEU A 20 -8.00 0.52 16.70
CA LEU A 20 -7.48 1.80 16.29
C LEU A 20 -8.59 2.86 16.14
N SER A 21 -9.80 2.48 15.73
CA SER A 21 -10.93 3.40 15.59
C SER A 21 -11.49 3.83 16.94
N ALA A 22 -11.43 2.96 17.95
CA ALA A 22 -11.83 3.31 19.31
C ALA A 22 -10.95 4.41 19.91
N ASN A 23 -9.67 4.47 19.52
CA ASN A 23 -8.73 5.47 20.02
C ASN A 23 -7.89 6.08 18.88
N PRO A 24 -8.46 7.02 18.09
CA PRO A 24 -7.81 7.54 16.89
C PRO A 24 -6.56 8.39 17.17
N SER A 25 -6.45 8.98 18.37
CA SER A 25 -5.32 9.82 18.78
C SER A 25 -4.17 9.02 19.40
N THR A 26 -4.42 7.79 19.87
CA THR A 26 -3.40 6.99 20.55
C THR A 26 -2.69 6.08 19.56
N ALA A 27 -1.36 6.14 19.55
CA ALA A 27 -0.53 5.29 18.71
C ALA A 27 -0.18 3.99 19.47
N PHE A 28 -0.61 2.85 18.93
CA PHE A 28 -0.46 1.54 19.58
C PHE A 28 0.80 0.81 19.13
N THR A 29 1.53 0.24 20.08
CA THR A 29 2.56 -0.75 19.77
C THR A 29 1.92 -2.08 19.35
N THR A 30 2.66 -2.94 18.65
CA THR A 30 2.15 -4.28 18.31
C THR A 30 1.81 -5.11 19.54
N ARG A 31 2.48 -4.88 20.68
CA ARG A 31 2.17 -5.55 21.95
C ARG A 31 0.80 -5.11 22.49
N GLU A 32 0.53 -3.81 22.46
CA GLU A 32 -0.75 -3.26 22.91
C GLU A 32 -1.89 -3.70 21.99
N LEU A 33 -1.69 -3.71 20.66
CA LEU A 33 -2.68 -4.25 19.73
C LEU A 33 -3.06 -5.70 20.03
N VAL A 34 -2.08 -6.55 20.38
CA VAL A 34 -2.35 -7.94 20.77
C VAL A 34 -3.12 -8.01 22.08
N ARG A 35 -2.73 -7.21 23.08
CA ARG A 35 -3.40 -7.18 24.39
C ARG A 35 -4.86 -6.76 24.26
N GLU A 36 -5.12 -5.64 23.57
CA GLU A 36 -6.47 -5.14 23.32
C GLU A 36 -7.29 -6.11 22.47
N GLY A 37 -6.67 -6.71 21.44
CA GLY A 37 -7.33 -7.72 20.62
C GLY A 37 -7.80 -8.93 21.42
N ILE A 38 -6.96 -9.44 22.32
CA ILE A 38 -7.32 -10.55 23.21
C ILE A 38 -8.45 -10.13 24.15
N ALA A 39 -8.41 -8.92 24.72
CA ALA A 39 -9.44 -8.41 25.62
C ALA A 39 -10.81 -8.31 24.92
N LEU A 40 -10.85 -7.77 23.70
CA LEU A 40 -12.07 -7.66 22.89
C LEU A 40 -12.59 -9.01 22.40
N TYR A 41 -11.69 -9.95 22.10
CA TYR A 41 -12.08 -11.29 21.68
C TYR A 41 -12.62 -12.12 22.86
N ALA A 42 -12.03 -11.98 24.05
CA ALA A 42 -12.54 -12.60 25.25
C ALA A 42 -13.95 -12.10 25.61
N SER A 43 -14.20 -10.78 25.50
CA SER A 43 -15.51 -10.22 25.79
C SER A 43 -16.58 -10.61 24.76
N SER A 44 -16.23 -10.74 23.48
CA SER A 44 -17.17 -11.18 22.44
C SER A 44 -17.46 -12.67 22.47
N SER A 45 -16.45 -13.53 22.65
CA SER A 45 -16.68 -14.99 22.73
C SER A 45 -17.43 -15.42 23.99
N SER A 46 -17.29 -14.67 25.09
CA SER A 46 -18.05 -14.91 26.33
C SER A 46 -19.55 -14.61 26.16
N ALA A 47 -19.93 -13.69 25.26
CA ALA A 47 -21.32 -13.36 24.98
C ALA A 47 -22.02 -14.36 24.04
N GLU A 48 -21.26 -15.12 23.25
CA GLU A 48 -21.77 -16.10 22.27
C GLU A 48 -21.84 -17.53 22.85
N ALA A 49 -21.25 -17.74 24.04
CA ALA A 49 -21.16 -19.04 24.72
C ALA A 49 -22.42 -19.45 25.54
N THR A 50 -23.56 -18.77 25.39
CA THR A 50 -24.82 -19.13 26.07
C THR A 50 -25.69 -20.13 25.30
N SER A 51 -25.20 -20.66 24.17
CA SER A 51 -25.90 -21.65 23.36
C SER A 51 -24.92 -22.68 22.81
N SER A 52 -24.35 -23.51 23.68
CA SER A 52 -23.99 -24.93 23.43
C SER A 52 -23.22 -25.50 24.62
N THR A 53 -23.95 -26.20 25.47
CA THR A 53 -23.57 -27.46 26.13
C THR A 53 -22.11 -27.62 26.60
N SER A 54 -21.96 -27.53 27.92
CA SER A 54 -20.91 -28.11 28.76
C SER A 54 -20.28 -29.42 28.27
N SER A 55 -18.95 -29.50 28.24
CA SER A 55 -18.14 -30.47 29.02
C SER A 55 -16.63 -30.34 28.78
N ALA A 56 -15.92 -30.12 29.89
CA ALA A 56 -14.66 -30.77 30.30
C ALA A 56 -13.31 -30.48 29.57
N ASN A 57 -12.42 -29.94 30.42
CA ASN A 57 -11.02 -30.32 30.61
C ASN A 57 -9.93 -29.78 29.67
N ALA A 58 -9.23 -28.80 30.25
CA ALA A 58 -7.80 -28.61 30.08
C ALA A 58 -7.02 -29.94 30.22
N SER A 59 -6.31 -30.35 29.17
CA SER A 59 -5.14 -31.21 29.30
C SER A 59 -4.22 -31.01 28.10
N THR A 60 -3.06 -30.46 28.40
CA THR A 60 -1.81 -30.54 27.67
C THR A 60 -1.58 -31.91 27.02
N SER A 61 -1.21 -31.97 25.74
CA SER A 61 -0.25 -32.97 25.28
C SER A 61 0.53 -32.44 24.06
N THR A 62 1.79 -32.14 24.31
CA THR A 62 2.84 -31.98 23.32
C THR A 62 3.25 -33.37 22.84
N ASN A 63 3.10 -33.67 21.55
CA ASN A 63 3.77 -34.83 20.98
C ASN A 63 5.25 -34.47 20.75
N ALA A 64 6.07 -34.85 21.72
CA ALA A 64 7.51 -34.76 21.67
C ALA A 64 8.07 -36.12 21.29
N GLU A 65 8.61 -36.24 20.08
CA GLU A 65 9.56 -37.30 19.75
C GLU A 65 10.94 -36.68 19.63
N SER A 66 11.67 -36.77 20.74
CA SER A 66 12.95 -36.12 20.99
C SER A 66 14.11 -36.97 20.45
N LYS A 67 14.60 -36.64 19.25
CA LYS A 67 15.94 -37.04 18.82
C LYS A 67 16.98 -36.07 19.39
N LYS A 68 17.77 -36.57 20.35
CA LYS A 68 18.97 -35.96 20.94
C LYS A 68 19.87 -35.35 19.84
N VAL A 69 19.89 -34.02 19.74
CA VAL A 69 20.95 -33.28 19.05
C VAL A 69 21.61 -32.33 20.04
N LYS A 70 22.90 -32.53 20.24
CA LYS A 70 23.77 -31.75 21.12
C LYS A 70 24.03 -30.39 20.47
N GLY A 71 23.25 -29.38 20.83
CA GLY A 71 23.40 -28.02 20.31
C GLY A 71 22.75 -26.98 21.20
N LYS A 72 23.59 -26.17 21.85
CA LYS A 72 23.35 -24.81 22.37
C LYS A 72 21.92 -24.53 22.91
N ASN A 73 21.78 -24.59 24.24
CA ASN A 73 20.61 -24.17 25.02
C ASN A 73 19.91 -22.92 24.45
N VAL A 74 18.86 -23.15 23.65
CA VAL A 74 17.83 -22.15 23.39
C VAL A 74 16.95 -22.17 24.63
N LYS A 75 17.13 -21.17 25.52
CA LYS A 75 16.21 -20.93 26.63
C LYS A 75 14.79 -20.93 26.07
N GLU A 76 13.99 -21.92 26.45
CA GLU A 76 12.56 -21.96 26.19
C GLU A 76 11.94 -20.66 26.68
N ARG A 77 11.58 -19.79 25.74
CA ARG A 77 10.93 -18.49 26.00
C ARG A 77 9.44 -18.66 26.28
N ASN A 78 9.08 -19.65 27.08
CA ASN A 78 7.73 -19.79 27.63
C ASN A 78 7.75 -19.28 29.08
N SER A 79 8.30 -18.08 29.29
CA SER A 79 8.07 -17.33 30.52
C SER A 79 6.63 -16.82 30.51
N PRO A 80 5.81 -17.06 31.55
CA PRO A 80 4.48 -16.47 31.65
C PRO A 80 4.61 -14.95 31.59
N GLY A 81 4.00 -14.33 30.57
CA GLY A 81 4.11 -12.88 30.28
C GLY A 81 4.51 -12.53 28.85
N VAL A 82 4.92 -13.52 28.04
CA VAL A 82 4.89 -13.39 26.57
C VAL A 82 3.42 -13.31 26.18
N ASN A 83 3.02 -12.31 25.38
CA ASN A 83 1.63 -12.18 24.91
C ASN A 83 1.33 -13.34 23.95
N VAL A 84 1.09 -14.52 24.52
CA VAL A 84 0.66 -15.72 23.82
C VAL A 84 -0.78 -15.46 23.43
N VAL A 85 -1.01 -15.42 22.12
CA VAL A 85 -2.34 -15.28 21.55
C VAL A 85 -3.06 -16.61 21.77
N PRO A 86 -4.26 -16.64 22.38
CA PRO A 86 -5.03 -17.86 22.55
C PRO A 86 -5.30 -18.57 21.22
N GLU A 87 -5.40 -19.89 21.26
CA GLU A 87 -5.78 -20.68 20.07
C GLU A 87 -7.15 -20.25 19.54
N GLY A 88 -7.33 -20.25 18.22
CA GLY A 88 -8.56 -19.78 17.56
C GLY A 88 -8.73 -18.26 17.45
N HIS A 89 -7.86 -17.45 18.09
CA HIS A 89 -7.93 -16.00 17.97
C HIS A 89 -7.62 -15.52 16.53
N PRO A 90 -8.26 -14.46 15.99
CA PRO A 90 -8.08 -14.03 14.59
C PRO A 90 -6.64 -13.67 14.21
N PHE A 91 -5.86 -13.16 15.16
CA PHE A 91 -4.44 -12.89 14.94
C PHE A 91 -3.60 -14.15 14.74
N VAL A 92 -4.06 -15.36 15.12
CA VAL A 92 -3.37 -16.66 15.06
C VAL A 92 -2.08 -16.72 15.89
N SER A 93 -1.17 -15.77 15.67
CA SER A 93 0.04 -15.54 16.45
C SER A 93 0.46 -14.07 16.35
N THR A 94 1.32 -13.64 17.28
CA THR A 94 1.93 -12.30 17.18
C THR A 94 2.77 -12.12 15.90
N SER A 95 3.31 -13.21 15.35
CA SER A 95 4.07 -13.24 14.10
C SER A 95 3.17 -12.96 12.89
N PHE A 96 2.00 -13.58 12.83
CA PHE A 96 1.04 -13.36 11.76
C PHE A 96 0.55 -11.90 11.71
N LEU A 97 0.27 -11.29 12.86
CA LEU A 97 -0.04 -9.87 12.95
C LEU A 97 1.11 -9.00 12.36
N LYS A 98 2.35 -9.28 12.75
CA LYS A 98 3.54 -8.51 12.33
C LYS A 98 3.91 -8.66 10.86
N HIS A 99 3.75 -9.84 10.30
CA HIS A 99 4.30 -10.19 8.99
C HIS A 99 3.24 -10.30 7.89
N ARG A 100 1.96 -10.43 8.25
CA ARG A 100 0.85 -10.50 7.28
C ARG A 100 -0.09 -9.32 7.42
N VAL A 101 -0.69 -9.14 8.59
CA VAL A 101 -1.78 -8.17 8.78
C VAL A 101 -1.28 -6.73 8.68
N LEU A 102 -0.33 -6.33 9.53
CA LEU A 102 0.17 -4.95 9.57
C LEU A 102 0.85 -4.51 8.26
N PRO A 103 1.69 -5.33 7.60
CA PRO A 103 2.29 -4.94 6.33
C PRO A 103 1.26 -4.72 5.22
N ILE A 104 0.20 -5.54 5.15
CA ILE A 104 -0.87 -5.38 4.16
C ILE A 104 -1.57 -4.04 4.38
N LEU A 105 -2.04 -3.79 5.61
CA LEU A 105 -2.73 -2.54 5.96
C LEU A 105 -1.84 -1.31 5.73
N GLN A 106 -0.54 -1.43 6.00
CA GLN A 106 0.43 -0.36 5.75
C GLN A 106 0.62 -0.11 4.24
N SER A 107 0.73 -1.16 3.43
CA SER A 107 0.92 -1.04 1.97
C SER A 107 -0.26 -0.38 1.24
N GLN A 108 -1.44 -0.45 1.85
CA GLN A 108 -2.67 0.15 1.33
C GLN A 108 -2.95 1.54 1.93
N ASP A 109 -2.00 2.11 2.68
CA ASP A 109 -2.13 3.40 3.38
C ASP A 109 -3.36 3.49 4.31
N LEU A 110 -3.74 2.38 4.93
CA LEU A 110 -4.83 2.34 5.92
C LEU A 110 -4.33 2.60 7.34
N ILE A 111 -3.10 2.17 7.61
CA ILE A 111 -2.41 2.43 8.87
C ILE A 111 -1.03 3.04 8.61
N ARG A 112 -0.58 3.89 9.52
CA ARG A 112 0.75 4.50 9.48
C ARG A 112 1.62 3.97 10.61
N LYS A 113 2.85 3.64 10.27
CA LYS A 113 3.91 3.29 11.22
C LYS A 113 4.69 4.54 11.61
N SER A 114 4.69 4.90 12.89
CA SER A 114 5.54 5.96 13.43
C SER A 114 6.67 5.35 14.27
N VAL A 115 7.86 5.96 14.18
CA VAL A 115 9.01 5.58 15.00
C VAL A 115 9.00 6.47 16.24
N HIS A 116 8.93 5.86 17.41
CA HIS A 116 9.04 6.55 18.67
C HIS A 116 10.34 6.13 19.34
N HIS A 117 11.25 7.10 19.47
CA HIS A 117 12.42 6.96 20.31
C HIS A 117 11.96 7.18 21.75
N THR A 118 12.05 6.15 22.59
CA THR A 118 11.89 6.36 24.03
C THR A 118 13.13 7.11 24.49
N SER A 119 13.01 8.39 24.80
CA SER A 119 14.08 9.16 25.44
C SER A 119 14.54 8.38 26.67
N PRO A 120 15.85 8.19 26.90
CA PRO A 120 16.31 7.63 28.16
C PRO A 120 15.79 8.53 29.28
N ILE A 121 15.05 7.94 30.22
CA ILE A 121 14.64 8.63 31.44
C ILE A 121 15.95 9.03 32.13
N THR A 122 16.28 10.31 32.12
CA THR A 122 17.35 10.87 32.93
C THR A 122 16.86 10.82 34.38
N SER A 123 16.99 9.65 35.01
CA SER A 123 16.85 9.54 36.45
C SER A 123 17.98 10.35 37.06
N THR A 124 17.65 11.52 37.60
CA THR A 124 18.49 12.29 38.51
C THR A 124 18.79 11.41 39.72
N SER A 125 19.87 10.66 39.66
CA SER A 125 20.45 9.97 40.80
C SER A 125 21.95 10.06 40.66
N SER A 126 22.50 10.98 41.43
CA SER A 126 23.92 11.20 41.69
C SER A 126 24.62 9.89 42.06
N SER A 127 25.30 9.26 41.10
CA SER A 127 26.38 8.32 41.37
C SER A 127 27.31 8.24 40.16
N SER A 128 28.57 8.50 40.41
CA SER A 128 29.67 8.66 39.46
C SER A 128 30.11 7.33 38.86
N THR A 129 29.30 6.74 37.97
CA THR A 129 29.74 5.71 37.03
C THR A 129 29.11 5.98 35.67
N GLN A 130 29.89 6.57 34.76
CA GLN A 130 29.49 6.82 33.38
C GLN A 130 29.39 5.49 32.62
N SER A 131 28.24 4.82 32.71
CA SER A 131 27.84 3.83 31.70
C SER A 131 27.52 4.58 30.40
N PRO A 132 27.98 4.10 29.22
CA PRO A 132 27.65 4.73 27.95
C PRO A 132 26.12 4.77 27.77
N PRO A 133 25.56 5.81 27.13
CA PRO A 133 24.12 5.91 26.93
C PRO A 133 23.63 4.68 26.17
N VAL A 134 22.84 3.85 26.86
CA VAL A 134 22.20 2.68 26.26
C VAL A 134 21.28 3.20 25.18
N LYS A 135 21.67 3.03 23.91
CA LYS A 135 20.84 3.39 22.75
C LYS A 135 19.50 2.69 22.89
N SER A 136 18.46 3.44 23.25
CA SER A 136 17.12 2.89 23.39
C SER A 136 16.65 2.37 22.02
N LYS A 137 16.13 1.14 22.01
CA LYS A 137 15.71 0.49 20.77
C LYS A 137 14.43 1.21 20.28
N PRO A 138 14.36 1.65 19.01
CA PRO A 138 13.19 2.36 18.51
C PRO A 138 11.94 1.49 18.67
N SER A 139 10.88 2.08 19.23
CA SER A 139 9.57 1.44 19.32
C SER A 139 8.72 1.88 18.14
N PHE A 140 8.01 0.95 17.52
CA PHE A 140 7.11 1.25 16.41
C PHE A 140 5.68 1.32 16.92
N ARG A 141 4.99 2.40 16.57
CA ARG A 141 3.58 2.59 16.88
C ARG A 141 2.75 2.68 15.60
N TRP A 142 1.51 2.25 15.68
CA TRP A 142 0.57 2.17 14.57
C TRP A 142 -0.62 3.07 14.86
N THR A 143 -1.04 3.84 13.85
CA THR A 143 -2.21 4.72 13.90
C THR A 143 -3.05 4.53 12.64
N LEU A 144 -4.34 4.81 12.70
CA LEU A 144 -5.17 4.92 11.49
C LEU A 144 -4.71 6.11 10.64
N VAL A 145 -4.80 5.95 9.33
CA VAL A 145 -4.65 7.06 8.40
C VAL A 145 -5.99 7.79 8.32
N SER A 146 -5.96 9.10 8.58
CA SER A 146 -7.11 9.97 8.36
C SER A 146 -7.26 10.28 6.88
N SER A 147 -8.51 10.32 6.40
CA SER A 147 -8.80 10.76 5.03
C SER A 147 -8.21 12.14 4.79
N PRO A 148 -7.65 12.41 3.59
CA PRO A 148 -7.15 13.73 3.27
C PRO A 148 -8.29 14.74 3.39
N THR A 149 -8.10 15.74 4.26
CA THR A 149 -9.10 16.79 4.54
C THR A 149 -9.23 17.78 3.39
N THR A 150 -8.24 17.83 2.49
CA THR A 150 -8.21 18.78 1.40
C THR A 150 -8.95 18.22 0.18
N PRO A 151 -10.07 18.85 -0.25
CA PRO A 151 -10.72 18.47 -1.48
C PRO A 151 -9.77 18.74 -2.64
N SER A 152 -9.57 17.75 -3.50
CA SER A 152 -8.83 17.91 -4.74
C SER A 152 -9.79 18.28 -5.86
N ASN A 153 -9.49 19.31 -6.62
CA ASN A 153 -10.24 19.69 -7.83
C ASN A 153 -9.89 18.82 -9.05
N LEU A 154 -9.48 17.57 -8.84
CA LEU A 154 -9.14 16.62 -9.90
C LEU A 154 -10.42 15.91 -10.36
N THR A 155 -10.51 15.61 -11.65
CA THR A 155 -11.57 14.81 -12.26
C THR A 155 -11.49 13.35 -11.83
N THR A 156 -10.27 12.82 -11.61
CA THR A 156 -10.09 11.49 -11.04
C THR A 156 -10.55 11.49 -9.57
N PRO A 157 -11.51 10.62 -9.18
CA PRO A 157 -12.07 10.63 -7.83
C PRO A 157 -11.01 10.32 -6.77
N ALA A 158 -11.14 10.96 -5.61
CA ALA A 158 -10.30 10.66 -4.45
C ALA A 158 -10.63 9.27 -3.92
N TRP A 159 -9.61 8.57 -3.45
CA TRP A 159 -9.79 7.22 -2.91
C TRP A 159 -10.51 7.28 -1.55
N SER A 160 -11.66 6.59 -1.44
CA SER A 160 -12.47 6.53 -0.23
C SER A 160 -11.90 5.51 0.76
N LEU A 161 -11.28 5.99 1.87
CA LEU A 161 -10.77 5.11 2.92
C LEU A 161 -11.89 4.29 3.62
N PRO A 162 -13.07 4.85 3.98
CA PRO A 162 -14.12 4.08 4.61
C PRO A 162 -14.63 2.93 3.72
N GLU A 163 -14.80 3.20 2.42
CA GLU A 163 -15.23 2.18 1.46
C GLU A 163 -14.17 1.09 1.28
N HIS A 164 -12.89 1.48 1.23
CA HIS A 164 -11.78 0.52 1.16
C HIS A 164 -11.76 -0.41 2.39
N TRP A 165 -11.97 0.13 3.59
CA TRP A 165 -12.11 -0.67 4.80
C TRP A 165 -13.29 -1.64 4.69
N ASN A 166 -14.46 -1.18 4.27
CA ASN A 166 -15.64 -2.05 4.10
C ASN A 166 -15.38 -3.21 3.13
N ARG A 167 -14.68 -2.96 2.02
CA ARG A 167 -14.30 -4.00 1.04
C ARG A 167 -13.30 -5.02 1.60
N LEU A 168 -12.35 -4.59 2.43
CA LEU A 168 -11.46 -5.52 3.13
C LEU A 168 -12.20 -6.37 4.16
N LEU A 169 -13.11 -5.75 4.90
CA LEU A 169 -13.90 -6.41 5.94
C LEU A 169 -14.91 -7.40 5.37
N SER A 170 -15.43 -7.15 4.17
CA SER A 170 -16.30 -8.09 3.44
C SER A 170 -15.55 -9.28 2.84
N GLY A 171 -14.22 -9.32 2.92
CA GLY A 171 -13.39 -10.44 2.48
C GLY A 171 -12.86 -10.32 1.05
N GLU A 172 -12.88 -9.14 0.45
CA GLU A 172 -12.21 -8.93 -0.83
C GLU A 172 -10.69 -9.13 -0.70
N THR A 173 -10.04 -9.58 -1.78
CA THR A 173 -8.61 -9.87 -1.74
C THR A 173 -7.79 -8.58 -1.61
N PRO A 174 -6.87 -8.50 -0.64
CA PRO A 174 -6.08 -7.29 -0.42
C PRO A 174 -5.18 -6.96 -1.61
N GLY A 175 -4.70 -7.97 -2.35
CA GLY A 175 -3.90 -7.77 -3.55
C GLY A 175 -4.65 -7.03 -4.66
N ARG A 176 -5.93 -7.36 -4.86
CA ARG A 176 -6.79 -6.68 -5.85
C ARG A 176 -7.04 -5.23 -5.44
N LEU A 177 -7.43 -5.00 -4.19
CA LEU A 177 -7.65 -3.65 -3.66
C LEU A 177 -6.40 -2.79 -3.71
N HIS A 178 -5.22 -3.38 -3.47
CA HIS A 178 -3.96 -2.67 -3.59
C HIS A 178 -3.66 -2.28 -5.05
N ALA A 179 -3.96 -3.16 -6.02
CA ALA A 179 -3.80 -2.84 -7.44
C ALA A 179 -4.72 -1.69 -7.86
N GLU A 180 -5.99 -1.71 -7.44
CA GLU A 180 -6.97 -0.64 -7.71
C GLU A 180 -6.53 0.69 -7.09
N LEU A 181 -6.08 0.67 -5.83
CA LEU A 181 -5.53 1.85 -5.15
C LEU A 181 -4.32 2.41 -5.90
N THR A 182 -3.41 1.55 -6.35
CA THR A 182 -2.20 1.96 -7.08
C THR A 182 -2.55 2.58 -8.42
N ALA A 183 -3.51 2.01 -9.16
CA ALA A 183 -4.01 2.55 -10.41
C ALA A 183 -4.69 3.92 -10.23
N ASN A 184 -5.46 4.10 -9.15
CA ASN A 184 -6.07 5.40 -8.83
C ASN A 184 -4.99 6.44 -8.48
N LYS A 185 -4.00 6.08 -7.65
CA LYS A 185 -2.87 6.97 -7.31
C LYS A 185 -2.07 7.37 -8.55
N SER A 186 -1.79 6.45 -9.46
CA SER A 186 -1.08 6.78 -10.69
C SER A 186 -1.88 7.71 -11.59
N SER A 187 -3.20 7.50 -11.71
CA SER A 187 -4.08 8.35 -12.52
C SER A 187 -4.18 9.77 -11.97
N ARG A 188 -4.33 9.91 -10.63
CA ARG A 188 -4.32 11.22 -9.97
C ARG A 188 -2.99 11.93 -10.13
N LYS A 189 -1.88 11.20 -10.00
CA LYS A 189 -0.53 11.76 -10.17
C LYS A 189 -0.27 12.23 -11.60
N SER A 190 -0.76 11.51 -12.63
CA SER A 190 -0.65 11.97 -14.01
C SER A 190 -1.50 13.22 -14.26
N GLU A 191 -2.74 13.25 -13.75
CA GLU A 191 -3.62 14.41 -13.90
C GLU A 191 -3.09 15.65 -13.18
N GLU A 192 -2.58 15.49 -11.95
CA GLU A 192 -1.95 16.58 -11.20
C GLU A 192 -0.72 17.12 -11.95
N LYS A 193 0.06 16.22 -12.58
CA LYS A 193 1.21 16.60 -13.39
C LYS A 193 0.80 17.37 -14.65
N GLU A 194 -0.24 16.93 -15.35
CA GLU A 194 -0.80 17.63 -16.52
C GLU A 194 -1.30 19.02 -16.14
N ARG A 195 -2.08 19.14 -15.06
CA ARG A 195 -2.54 20.43 -14.57
C ARG A 195 -1.39 21.35 -14.12
N ALA A 196 -0.34 20.79 -13.53
CA ALA A 196 0.86 21.55 -13.17
C ALA A 196 1.59 22.08 -14.42
N PHE A 197 1.58 21.35 -15.53
CA PHE A 197 2.06 21.84 -16.83
C PHE A 197 1.16 22.94 -17.38
N ASP A 198 -0.16 22.74 -17.40
CA ASP A 198 -1.11 23.70 -17.97
C ASP A 198 -1.14 25.02 -17.20
N SER A 199 -0.94 24.96 -15.88
CA SER A 199 -0.80 26.15 -15.03
C SER A 199 0.59 26.79 -15.07
N GLY A 200 1.53 26.24 -15.83
CA GLY A 200 2.91 26.74 -15.95
C GLY A 200 3.78 26.57 -14.71
N LYS A 201 3.28 25.89 -13.66
CA LYS A 201 4.01 25.63 -12.41
C LYS A 201 5.14 24.61 -12.60
N LEU A 202 4.97 23.67 -13.52
CA LEU A 202 5.99 22.71 -13.91
C LEU A 202 6.40 22.98 -15.36
N ARG A 203 7.70 22.90 -15.66
CA ARG A 203 8.18 22.82 -17.05
C ARG A 203 8.35 21.36 -17.43
N ARG A 204 7.95 21.03 -18.67
CA ARG A 204 8.17 19.70 -19.24
C ARG A 204 9.68 19.43 -19.24
N ASN A 205 10.09 18.21 -18.90
CA ASN A 205 11.51 17.85 -18.96
C ASN A 205 11.99 17.85 -20.42
N GLU A 206 13.29 18.01 -20.67
CA GLU A 206 13.85 18.07 -22.04
C GLU A 206 13.43 16.87 -22.92
N ARG A 207 13.37 15.66 -22.35
CA ARG A 207 12.83 14.47 -23.04
C ARG A 207 11.33 14.59 -23.37
N GLU A 208 10.54 15.19 -22.50
CA GLU A 208 9.11 15.43 -22.75
C GLU A 208 8.93 16.53 -23.78
N ILE A 209 9.66 17.65 -23.65
CA ILE A 209 9.71 18.72 -24.64
C ILE A 209 10.06 18.13 -26.01
N TRP A 210 11.13 17.34 -26.16
CA TRP A 210 11.47 16.70 -27.44
C TRP A 210 10.46 15.68 -27.96
N GLY A 211 9.56 15.20 -27.11
CA GLY A 211 8.42 14.37 -27.50
C GLY A 211 7.26 15.16 -28.10
N TRP A 212 7.21 16.48 -27.86
CA TRP A 212 6.14 17.39 -28.27
C TRP A 212 6.62 18.49 -29.25
N GLU A 213 7.81 19.02 -29.06
CA GLU A 213 8.49 20.03 -29.88
C GLU A 213 8.93 19.38 -31.21
N GLY A 214 8.21 19.70 -32.28
CA GLY A 214 8.45 19.17 -33.63
C GLY A 214 7.49 18.06 -34.11
N ARG A 215 6.35 17.83 -33.43
CA ARG A 215 5.26 17.01 -33.99
C ARG A 215 4.55 17.74 -35.12
N GLU A 216 5.14 17.73 -36.30
CA GLU A 216 4.39 17.94 -37.54
C GLU A 216 3.49 16.71 -37.77
N GLU A 217 2.18 16.87 -37.97
CA GLU A 217 1.25 15.74 -38.17
C GLU A 217 1.73 14.75 -39.25
N GLY A 218 1.92 13.48 -38.90
CA GLY A 218 2.43 12.48 -39.85
C GLY A 218 3.96 12.34 -39.94
N LEU A 219 4.72 13.05 -39.10
CA LEU A 219 6.16 12.80 -38.91
C LEU A 219 6.46 12.17 -37.55
N THR A 220 7.37 11.19 -37.55
CA THR A 220 7.81 10.55 -36.31
C THR A 220 8.77 11.44 -35.52
N THR A 221 8.75 11.37 -34.20
CA THR A 221 9.63 12.19 -33.35
C THR A 221 11.07 11.65 -33.30
N ARG A 222 12.03 12.46 -32.85
CA ARG A 222 13.43 11.99 -32.63
C ARG A 222 13.49 10.80 -31.66
N LEU A 223 12.62 10.80 -30.65
CA LEU A 223 12.52 9.74 -29.66
C LEU A 223 11.96 8.45 -30.26
N GLU A 224 10.91 8.52 -31.08
CA GLU A 224 10.39 7.36 -31.82
C GLU A 224 11.43 6.77 -32.76
N ARG A 225 12.38 7.57 -33.26
CA ARG A 225 13.46 7.12 -34.14
C ARG A 225 14.67 6.55 -33.39
N LEU A 226 14.73 6.61 -32.05
CA LEU A 226 15.89 6.11 -31.30
C LEU A 226 16.09 4.59 -31.44
N HIS A 227 15.02 3.84 -31.70
CA HIS A 227 15.12 2.40 -31.96
C HIS A 227 15.70 2.08 -33.37
N LEU A 228 15.88 3.09 -34.23
CA LEU A 228 16.45 2.93 -35.57
C LEU A 228 17.96 3.11 -35.54
N ASN A 229 18.68 2.29 -36.30
CA ASN A 229 20.12 2.49 -36.51
C ASN A 229 20.41 3.87 -37.12
N LYS A 230 21.55 4.49 -36.76
CA LYS A 230 21.94 5.88 -37.09
C LYS A 230 21.69 6.26 -38.57
N ARG A 231 22.03 5.36 -39.50
CA ARG A 231 21.78 5.53 -40.95
C ARG A 231 20.28 5.60 -41.31
N ARG A 232 19.44 4.78 -40.68
CA ARG A 232 17.99 4.75 -40.90
C ARG A 232 17.30 5.90 -40.17
N GLY A 233 17.69 6.19 -38.93
CA GLY A 233 17.18 7.32 -38.15
C GLY A 233 17.40 8.66 -38.85
N GLY A 234 18.57 8.88 -39.45
CA GLY A 234 18.88 10.11 -40.20
C GLY A 234 18.06 10.31 -41.48
N LYS A 235 17.78 9.24 -42.24
CA LYS A 235 17.02 9.32 -43.51
C LYS A 235 15.49 9.26 -43.33
N ARG A 236 15.03 8.92 -42.12
CA ARG A 236 13.60 8.76 -41.82
C ARG A 236 12.79 10.07 -41.95
N PRO A 237 13.23 11.22 -41.39
CA PRO A 237 12.48 12.47 -41.54
C PRO A 237 12.28 12.89 -43.00
N GLU A 238 13.31 12.76 -43.83
CA GLU A 238 13.22 13.09 -45.25
C GLU A 238 12.21 12.19 -45.99
N LYS A 239 12.18 10.89 -45.66
CA LYS A 239 11.22 9.94 -46.23
C LYS A 239 9.78 10.22 -45.78
N GLU A 240 9.60 10.63 -44.54
CA GLU A 240 8.29 10.99 -43.98
C GLU A 240 7.77 12.31 -44.57
N ARG A 241 8.63 13.33 -44.74
CA ARG A 241 8.27 14.57 -45.45
C ARG A 241 7.85 14.29 -46.89
N ARG A 242 8.67 13.55 -47.66
CA ARG A 242 8.30 13.15 -49.03
C ARG A 242 6.97 12.41 -49.11
N ARG A 243 6.71 11.51 -48.17
CA ARG A 243 5.43 10.79 -48.11
C ARG A 243 4.28 11.74 -47.80
N ARG A 244 4.46 12.65 -46.84
CA ARG A 244 3.46 13.67 -46.50
C ARG A 244 3.15 14.55 -47.70
N ASP A 245 4.17 15.06 -48.39
CA ASP A 245 4.01 15.93 -49.56
C ASP A 245 3.27 15.20 -50.69
N GLN A 246 3.58 13.93 -50.95
CA GLN A 246 2.89 13.12 -51.96
C GLN A 246 1.42 12.87 -51.63
N PHE A 247 1.08 12.66 -50.36
CA PHE A 247 -0.32 12.46 -49.93
C PHE A 247 -1.09 13.78 -49.80
N GLY A 248 -0.43 14.86 -49.38
CA GLY A 248 -1.03 16.21 -49.33
C GLY A 248 -1.37 16.73 -50.72
N LEU A 249 -0.56 16.40 -51.74
CA LEU A 249 -0.84 16.73 -53.14
C LEU A 249 -2.08 15.99 -53.69
N LEU A 250 -2.38 14.80 -53.18
CA LEU A 250 -3.56 14.03 -53.57
C LEU A 250 -4.84 14.55 -52.89
N ALA A 251 -4.75 14.95 -51.63
CA ALA A 251 -5.89 15.50 -50.88
C ALA A 251 -6.37 16.85 -51.42
N GLY A 252 -5.45 17.72 -51.89
CA GLY A 252 -5.81 18.99 -52.53
C GLY A 252 -6.44 18.85 -53.92
N PHE A 253 -6.40 17.66 -54.54
CA PHE A 253 -7.00 17.41 -55.85
C PHE A 253 -8.49 17.03 -55.76
N GLU A 254 -8.97 16.52 -54.63
CA GLU A 254 -10.40 16.23 -54.43
C GLU A 254 -11.21 17.46 -54.03
N GLU A 255 -10.64 18.42 -53.30
CA GLU A 255 -11.34 19.68 -52.97
C GLU A 255 -11.56 20.58 -54.20
N GLY A 256 -10.68 20.53 -55.20
CA GLY A 256 -10.80 21.35 -56.42
C GLY A 256 -11.80 20.86 -57.48
N VAL A 257 -12.36 19.66 -57.32
CA VAL A 257 -13.30 19.07 -58.30
C VAL A 257 -14.77 19.34 -57.94
N ASN A 258 -15.08 19.61 -56.67
CA ASN A 258 -16.45 19.90 -56.24
C ASN A 258 -16.90 21.35 -56.51
N ASP A 259 -15.98 22.30 -56.70
CA ASP A 259 -16.33 23.71 -56.96
C ASP A 259 -16.68 24.01 -58.43
N ARG A 260 -16.67 23.01 -59.32
CA ARG A 260 -16.93 23.21 -60.76
C ARG A 260 -18.23 22.58 -61.27
N ALA A 261 -19.08 22.07 -60.38
CA ALA A 261 -20.33 21.37 -60.72
C ALA A 261 -21.60 22.12 -60.29
N THR A 262 -21.55 23.45 -60.19
CA THR A 262 -22.75 24.29 -60.05
C THR A 262 -22.66 25.49 -61.00
N VAL A 263 -23.12 25.30 -62.23
CA VAL A 263 -23.61 26.37 -63.12
C VAL A 263 -24.90 25.87 -63.74
#